data_AF-A0A2V3J010-F1
#
_entry.id   AF-A0A2V3J010-F1
#
_cell.length_a   1.000
_cell.length_b   1.000
_cell.length_c   1.000
_cell.angle_alpha   90.00
_cell.angle_beta   90.00
_cell.angle_gamma   90.00
#
_symmetry.space_group_name_H-M   'P 1'
#
loop_
_entity.id
_entity.type
_entity.pdbx_description
1 polymer ?
#
loop_
_entity_poly.entity_id
_entity_poly.type
_entity_poly.pdbx_seq_one_letter_code
_entity_poly.pdbx_strand_id
1 'polypeptide(L)'
;MANESSWSEVLYFGYGANMSRAKMGTRGTIGYNRTSDTVAVEYSDVWNAYLQDWELCFHHRGCAPAEPAFASIRPRKGGEVYGVVYRICSEASWERLKKSECVSGRPEMSAYSLVEVDVECFFAHTPDRKTIRRVYTFISTAHKVVPEWQEETVLPSPRYMSWLITGAEQERLPQSYIERLKSMAVASVWKGSCMEEMGLMVQMLLYALIEVNTAFLLRPFTEMHWVVYVLHERVARKKAARGYERAVLVVCRTLMFWMYSGRAVVAVLLFMLNSEKWDSYQRLRNRKPAERASPQHEQEEPKTTKLERPGLK
;
A
#
# COMPACT_ATOMS: atom_id res chain seq x y z
N MET A 1 5.14 22.30 -34.34
CA MET A 1 4.94 23.27 -33.25
C MET A 1 4.17 22.57 -32.17
N ALA A 2 4.85 22.16 -31.10
CA ALA A 2 4.20 21.50 -29.99
C ALA A 2 3.27 22.52 -29.31
N ASN A 3 2.02 22.12 -29.12
CA ASN A 3 1.03 22.90 -28.41
C ASN A 3 1.49 22.96 -26.95
N GLU A 4 2.15 24.04 -26.54
CA GLU A 4 2.44 24.32 -25.13
C GLU A 4 1.10 24.46 -24.43
N SER A 5 0.57 23.35 -23.91
CA SER A 5 -0.48 23.37 -22.90
C SER A 5 0.02 24.28 -21.79
N SER A 6 -0.57 25.47 -21.68
CA SER A 6 -0.20 26.45 -20.66
C SER A 6 -0.65 25.92 -19.30
N TRP A 7 0.19 25.10 -18.68
CA TRP A 7 -0.04 24.56 -17.36
C TRP A 7 -0.18 25.74 -16.39
N SER A 8 -1.37 25.92 -15.82
CA SER A 8 -1.57 26.88 -14.75
C SER A 8 -0.91 26.37 -13.48
N GLU A 9 -0.23 27.26 -12.76
CA GLU A 9 0.33 26.98 -11.45
C GLU A 9 -0.72 26.33 -10.53
N VAL A 10 -0.38 25.18 -9.94
CA VAL A 10 -1.24 24.47 -8.98
C VAL A 10 -0.62 24.55 -7.59
N LEU A 11 -1.40 25.09 -6.65
CA LEU A 11 -1.07 25.12 -5.23
C LEU A 11 -1.90 24.06 -4.52
N TYR A 12 -1.26 23.26 -3.67
CA TYR A 12 -1.87 22.16 -2.94
C TYR A 12 -1.69 22.32 -1.43
N PHE A 13 -2.78 22.34 -0.67
CA PHE A 13 -2.78 22.38 0.79
C PHE A 13 -2.90 20.96 1.37
N GLY A 14 -1.81 20.48 1.97
CA GLY A 14 -1.76 19.23 2.73
C GLY A 14 -1.93 19.47 4.23
N TYR A 15 -2.95 18.85 4.83
CA TYR A 15 -3.25 18.95 6.28
C TYR A 15 -3.15 17.61 7.03
N GLY A 16 -2.92 16.50 6.30
CA GLY A 16 -2.77 15.15 6.85
C GLY A 16 -1.32 14.66 6.76
N ALA A 17 -1.14 13.38 6.41
CA ALA A 17 0.19 12.79 6.22
C ALA A 17 1.05 13.52 5.17
N ASN A 18 0.44 14.26 4.24
CA ASN A 18 1.16 15.04 3.22
C ASN A 18 1.84 16.30 3.78
N MET A 19 1.65 16.66 5.05
CA MET A 19 2.50 17.66 5.71
C MET A 19 3.96 17.18 5.83
N SER A 20 4.19 15.86 5.88
CA SER A 20 5.55 15.33 5.91
C SER A 20 6.15 15.30 4.51
N ARG A 21 7.31 15.95 4.33
CA ARG A 21 8.06 15.94 3.05
C ARG A 21 8.38 14.54 2.56
N ALA A 22 8.69 13.62 3.47
CA ALA A 22 8.98 12.22 3.14
C ALA A 22 7.75 11.51 2.56
N LYS A 23 6.56 11.80 3.09
CA LYS A 23 5.30 11.27 2.55
C LYS A 23 4.93 11.93 1.24
N MET A 24 5.03 13.25 1.16
CA MET A 24 4.76 13.99 -0.07
C MET A 24 5.66 13.52 -1.22
N GLY A 25 6.96 13.37 -0.97
CA GLY A 25 7.94 12.89 -1.96
C GLY A 25 7.80 11.40 -2.32
N THR A 26 7.02 10.61 -1.58
CA THR A 26 6.74 9.20 -1.91
C THR A 26 5.33 8.99 -2.46
N ARG A 27 4.53 10.06 -2.61
CA ARG A 27 3.25 9.95 -3.31
C ARG A 27 3.48 9.57 -4.77
N GLY A 28 2.66 8.64 -5.26
CA GLY A 28 2.76 8.11 -6.63
C GLY A 28 3.82 7.04 -6.86
N THR A 29 4.73 6.77 -5.91
CA THR A 29 5.78 5.75 -6.07
C THR A 29 5.39 4.37 -5.53
N ILE A 30 4.38 4.30 -4.67
CA ILE A 30 3.91 3.06 -4.03
C ILE A 30 2.53 2.69 -4.61
N GLY A 31 2.51 1.97 -5.73
CA GLY A 31 1.25 1.49 -6.34
C GLY A 31 1.44 0.51 -7.51
N TYR A 32 1.14 -0.77 -7.24
CA TYR A 32 0.79 -1.93 -8.09
C TYR A 32 1.52 -2.28 -9.41
N ASN A 33 2.20 -1.34 -10.08
CA ASN A 33 3.00 -1.61 -11.28
C ASN A 33 4.39 -1.01 -11.10
N ARG A 34 5.32 -1.84 -10.61
CA ARG A 34 6.77 -1.58 -10.64
C ARG A 34 7.31 -1.71 -12.08
N THR A 35 6.76 -0.92 -13.00
CA THR A 35 7.56 -0.48 -14.14
C THR A 35 8.41 0.67 -13.64
N SER A 36 9.69 0.69 -14.04
CA SER A 36 10.83 1.49 -13.58
C SER A 36 10.67 3.01 -13.35
N ASP A 37 9.49 3.59 -13.51
CA ASP A 37 9.25 5.02 -13.35
C ASP A 37 8.78 5.33 -11.93
N THR A 38 9.65 5.11 -10.94
CA THR A 38 9.49 5.56 -9.55
C THR A 38 9.73 7.06 -9.43
N VAL A 39 8.95 7.85 -10.16
CA VAL A 39 9.11 9.31 -10.17
C VAL A 39 8.21 9.91 -9.09
N ALA A 40 8.83 10.58 -8.12
CA ALA A 40 8.18 11.28 -7.03
C ALA A 40 7.26 12.43 -7.52
N VAL A 41 6.35 12.89 -6.66
CA VAL A 41 5.66 14.17 -6.86
C VAL A 41 6.69 15.29 -6.67
N GLU A 42 6.91 16.05 -7.73
CA GLU A 42 7.81 17.21 -7.73
C GLU A 42 7.07 18.47 -7.30
N TYR A 43 7.66 19.20 -6.34
CA TYR A 43 7.20 20.48 -5.85
C TYR A 43 8.41 21.38 -5.58
N SER A 44 8.22 22.70 -5.63
CA SER A 44 9.29 23.68 -5.40
C SER A 44 9.15 24.38 -4.06
N ASP A 45 8.11 25.19 -3.94
CA ASP A 45 7.90 26.09 -2.81
C ASP A 45 6.99 25.46 -1.78
N VAL A 46 7.27 25.75 -0.51
CA VAL A 46 6.58 25.19 0.65
C VAL A 46 6.27 26.32 1.62
N TRP A 47 5.01 26.47 2.00
CA TRP A 47 4.55 27.48 2.95
C TRP A 47 3.71 26.86 4.05
N ASN A 48 3.94 27.28 5.29
CA ASN A 48 3.00 26.97 6.36
C ASN A 48 1.73 27.76 6.12
N ALA A 49 0.58 27.14 6.36
CA ALA A 49 -0.69 27.80 6.22
C ALA A 49 -1.69 27.30 7.25
N TYR A 50 -2.74 28.09 7.45
CA TYR A 50 -3.92 27.62 8.13
C TYR A 50 -5.17 27.98 7.35
N LEU A 51 -6.19 27.16 7.55
CA LEU A 51 -7.49 27.23 6.92
C LEU A 51 -8.52 27.56 8.02
N GLN A 52 -9.11 28.74 7.94
CA GLN A 52 -10.08 29.27 8.90
C GLN A 52 -11.50 28.76 8.62
N ASP A 53 -12.29 28.53 9.67
CA ASP A 53 -13.65 28.00 9.63
C ASP A 53 -13.74 26.54 9.15
N TRP A 54 -12.69 25.76 9.40
CA TRP A 54 -12.61 24.33 9.14
C TRP A 54 -12.10 23.58 10.37
N GLU A 55 -12.43 22.30 10.48
CA GLU A 55 -11.85 21.42 11.49
C GLU A 55 -11.25 20.16 10.87
N LEU A 56 -10.18 19.67 11.52
CA LEU A 56 -9.56 18.38 11.21
C LEU A 56 -10.41 17.28 11.86
N CYS A 57 -10.77 16.28 11.07
CA CYS A 57 -11.50 15.10 11.54
C CYS A 57 -10.86 13.81 11.00
N PHE A 58 -11.14 12.69 11.66
CA PHE A 58 -10.70 11.36 11.23
C PHE A 58 -11.87 10.49 10.80
N HIS A 59 -12.85 11.08 10.12
CA HIS A 59 -14.04 10.35 9.67
C HIS A 59 -13.83 9.56 8.39
N HIS A 60 -12.64 9.64 7.76
CA HIS A 60 -12.36 8.93 6.53
C HIS A 60 -12.10 7.45 6.85
N ARG A 61 -12.97 6.57 6.38
CA ARG A 61 -12.83 5.12 6.56
C ARG A 61 -11.56 4.63 5.88
N GLY A 62 -10.62 4.13 6.68
CA GLY A 62 -9.40 3.52 6.19
C GLY A 62 -9.53 2.01 5.97
N CYS A 63 -8.38 1.32 6.03
CA CYS A 63 -8.27 -0.14 5.93
C CYS A 63 -8.07 -0.73 7.33
N ALA A 64 -9.17 -0.92 8.06
CA ALA A 64 -9.15 -1.61 9.34
C ALA A 64 -8.70 -3.09 9.18
N PRO A 65 -7.96 -3.67 10.14
CA PRO A 65 -7.60 -3.09 11.45
C PRO A 65 -6.31 -2.25 11.45
N ALA A 66 -5.53 -2.26 10.37
CA ALA A 66 -4.19 -1.65 10.34
C ALA A 66 -4.24 -0.11 10.34
N GLU A 67 -5.11 0.46 9.52
CA GLU A 67 -5.31 1.91 9.39
C GLU A 67 -6.81 2.21 9.40
N PRO A 68 -7.46 2.21 10.57
CA PRO A 68 -8.92 2.32 10.66
C PRO A 68 -9.47 3.65 10.12
N ALA A 69 -8.71 4.74 10.27
CA ALA A 69 -9.16 6.07 9.91
C ALA A 69 -8.04 6.94 9.32
N PHE A 70 -8.40 7.80 8.38
CA PHE A 70 -7.52 8.82 7.80
C PHE A 70 -8.06 10.24 8.01
N ALA A 71 -7.18 11.23 7.87
CA ALA A 71 -7.54 12.62 8.04
C ALA A 71 -8.48 13.10 6.93
N SER A 72 -9.38 13.98 7.32
CA SER A 72 -10.20 14.82 6.45
C SER A 72 -10.44 16.17 7.11
N ILE A 73 -11.14 17.06 6.42
CA ILE A 73 -11.60 18.32 7.00
C ILE A 73 -13.07 18.52 6.70
N ARG A 74 -13.77 19.27 7.56
CA ARG A 74 -15.14 19.74 7.32
C ARG A 74 -15.32 21.18 7.79
N PRO A 75 -16.30 21.92 7.26
CA PRO A 75 -16.56 23.28 7.71
C PRO A 75 -16.96 23.30 9.20
N ARG A 76 -16.36 24.20 9.96
CA ARG A 76 -16.74 24.49 11.35
C ARG A 76 -16.35 25.93 11.68
N LYS A 77 -17.34 26.78 11.92
CA LYS A 77 -17.12 28.19 12.28
C LYS A 77 -16.21 28.32 13.52
N GLY A 78 -15.19 29.15 13.43
CA GLY A 78 -14.16 29.34 14.46
C GLY A 78 -13.17 28.18 14.58
N GLY A 79 -13.28 27.16 13.72
CA GLY A 79 -12.30 26.09 13.59
C GLY A 79 -11.07 26.56 12.82
N GLU A 80 -9.94 25.91 13.06
CA GLU A 80 -8.69 26.17 12.36
C GLU A 80 -7.97 24.86 12.04
N VAL A 81 -7.56 24.68 10.79
CA VAL A 81 -6.72 23.55 10.35
C VAL A 81 -5.39 24.10 9.86
N TYR A 82 -4.30 23.71 10.53
CA TYR A 82 -2.96 24.02 10.05
C TYR A 82 -2.45 22.94 9.11
N GLY A 83 -1.65 23.36 8.14
CA GLY A 83 -1.06 22.49 7.15
C GLY A 83 0.00 23.20 6.34
N VAL A 84 0.26 22.66 5.16
CA VAL A 84 1.39 23.05 4.32
C VAL A 84 0.90 23.23 2.89
N VAL A 85 1.22 24.36 2.28
CA VAL A 85 0.96 24.63 0.86
C VAL A 85 2.21 24.29 0.07
N TYR A 86 2.03 23.44 -0.94
CA TYR A 86 3.05 23.06 -1.91
C TYR A 86 2.75 23.68 -3.27
N ARG A 87 3.77 24.23 -3.93
CA ARG A 87 3.70 24.55 -5.36
C ARG A 87 4.06 23.30 -6.17
N ILE A 88 3.10 22.76 -6.91
CA ILE A 88 3.29 21.55 -7.73
C ILE A 88 3.93 21.93 -9.07
N CYS A 89 5.06 21.31 -9.41
CA CYS A 89 5.90 21.73 -10.54
C CYS A 89 5.35 21.37 -11.93
N SER A 90 4.49 20.35 -12.03
CA SER A 90 4.03 19.85 -13.32
C SER A 90 2.68 19.15 -13.25
N GLU A 91 1.98 19.12 -14.39
CA GLU A 91 0.73 18.37 -14.56
C GLU A 91 0.91 16.90 -14.20
N ALA A 92 2.01 16.27 -14.61
CA ALA A 92 2.30 14.87 -14.28
C ALA A 92 2.41 14.65 -12.76
N SER A 93 3.06 15.57 -12.03
CA SER A 93 3.13 15.51 -10.57
C SER A 93 1.76 15.72 -9.90
N TRP A 94 0.92 16.59 -10.48
CA TRP A 94 -0.45 16.78 -10.02
C TRP A 94 -1.32 15.54 -10.23
N GLU A 95 -1.28 14.93 -11.42
CA GLU A 95 -2.01 13.69 -11.72
C GLU A 95 -1.55 12.53 -10.84
N ARG A 96 -0.24 12.42 -10.56
CA ARG A 96 0.31 11.43 -9.62
C ARG A 96 -0.26 11.61 -8.21
N LEU A 97 -0.31 12.85 -7.73
CA LEU A 97 -0.87 13.15 -6.42
C LEU A 97 -2.36 12.78 -6.36
N LYS A 98 -3.16 13.23 -7.33
CA LYS A 98 -4.59 12.87 -7.43
C LYS A 98 -4.80 11.35 -7.43
N LYS A 99 -4.01 10.61 -8.22
CA LYS A 99 -4.07 9.15 -8.26
C LYS A 99 -3.71 8.51 -6.91
N SER A 100 -2.76 9.08 -6.18
CA SER A 100 -2.35 8.57 -4.86
C SER A 100 -3.39 8.78 -3.76
N GLU A 101 -4.25 9.78 -3.90
CA GLU A 101 -5.42 10.02 -3.04
C GLU A 101 -6.68 9.31 -3.57
N CYS A 102 -6.48 8.38 -4.52
CA CYS A 102 -7.53 7.63 -5.21
C CYS A 102 -8.62 8.55 -5.80
N VAL A 103 -8.25 9.73 -6.31
CA VAL A 103 -9.17 10.57 -7.08
C VAL A 103 -9.30 9.97 -8.47
N SER A 104 -10.52 9.61 -8.83
CA SER A 104 -10.87 9.04 -10.13
C SER A 104 -11.91 9.89 -10.85
N GLY A 105 -12.06 9.70 -12.16
CA GLY A 105 -13.15 10.30 -12.94
C GLY A 105 -14.54 9.76 -12.58
N ARG A 106 -14.63 8.83 -11.61
CA ARG A 106 -15.85 8.20 -11.12
C ARG A 106 -16.03 8.54 -9.63
N PRO A 107 -16.88 9.51 -9.27
CA PRO A 107 -17.04 9.97 -7.90
C PRO A 107 -17.32 8.86 -6.88
N GLU A 108 -18.03 7.81 -7.29
CA GLU A 108 -18.36 6.63 -6.49
C GLU A 108 -17.17 5.71 -6.18
N MET A 109 -16.06 5.87 -6.92
CA MET A 109 -14.82 5.13 -6.72
C MET A 109 -13.73 6.00 -6.08
N SER A 110 -13.97 7.31 -5.93
CA SER A 110 -12.97 8.25 -5.45
C SER A 110 -12.91 8.28 -3.93
N ALA A 111 -11.72 8.12 -3.34
CA ALA A 111 -11.60 8.18 -1.88
C ALA A 111 -11.75 9.63 -1.36
N TYR A 112 -11.25 10.59 -2.13
CA TYR A 112 -11.36 12.01 -1.85
C TYR A 112 -11.95 12.78 -3.04
N SER A 113 -12.64 13.88 -2.75
CA SER A 113 -13.01 14.93 -3.68
C SER A 113 -12.00 16.07 -3.61
N LEU A 114 -11.70 16.66 -4.76
CA LEU A 114 -10.88 17.86 -4.86
C LEU A 114 -11.74 19.10 -4.60
N VAL A 115 -11.28 20.00 -3.74
CA VAL A 115 -11.95 21.29 -3.49
C VAL A 115 -10.94 22.43 -3.54
N GLU A 116 -11.41 23.63 -3.86
CA GLU A 116 -10.64 24.86 -3.72
C GLU A 116 -10.95 25.51 -2.36
N VAL A 117 -9.89 25.97 -1.70
CA VAL A 117 -9.96 26.68 -0.42
C VAL A 117 -9.08 27.92 -0.46
N ASP A 118 -9.41 28.88 0.38
CA ASP A 118 -8.58 30.04 0.64
C ASP A 118 -7.84 29.81 1.96
N VAL A 119 -6.52 29.97 1.94
CA VAL A 119 -5.65 29.71 3.11
C VAL A 119 -4.84 30.95 3.45
N GLU A 120 -4.52 31.11 4.73
CA GLU A 120 -3.58 32.12 5.18
C GLU A 120 -2.20 31.50 5.37
N CYS A 121 -1.27 31.86 4.50
CA CYS A 121 0.12 31.47 4.59
C CYS A 121 0.88 32.38 5.57
N PHE A 122 1.78 31.78 6.33
CA PHE A 122 2.68 32.47 7.23
C PHE A 122 4.06 31.80 7.19
N PHE A 123 5.10 32.54 7.54
CA PHE A 123 6.43 31.96 7.73
C PHE A 123 6.76 31.93 9.21
N ALA A 124 7.45 30.90 9.67
CA ALA A 124 7.80 30.71 11.08
C ALA A 124 8.56 31.90 11.70
N HIS A 125 9.10 32.81 10.89
CA HIS A 125 9.93 33.94 11.31
C HIS A 125 9.42 35.31 10.83
N THR A 126 8.25 35.39 10.20
CA THR A 126 7.69 36.69 9.79
C THR A 126 6.26 36.83 10.31
N PRO A 127 5.90 37.98 10.91
CA PRO A 127 4.52 38.27 11.29
C PRO A 127 3.59 38.45 10.08
N ASP A 128 4.17 38.68 8.89
CA ASP A 128 3.43 38.85 7.66
C ASP A 128 2.66 37.58 7.29
N ARG A 129 1.35 37.73 7.24
CA ARG A 129 0.43 36.73 6.72
C ARG A 129 0.01 37.12 5.32
N LYS A 130 -0.06 36.13 4.43
CA LYS A 130 -0.56 36.31 3.07
C LYS A 130 -1.68 35.33 2.81
N THR A 131 -2.86 35.84 2.50
CA THR A 131 -3.94 35.00 1.99
C THR A 131 -3.61 34.55 0.57
N ILE A 132 -3.61 33.25 0.34
CA ILE A 132 -3.55 32.64 -0.97
C ILE A 132 -4.93 32.07 -1.28
N ARG A 133 -5.51 32.50 -2.40
CA ARG A 133 -6.83 32.05 -2.85
C ARG A 133 -6.72 30.88 -3.81
N ARG A 134 -7.78 30.08 -3.90
CA ARG A 134 -7.90 28.95 -4.85
C ARG A 134 -6.78 27.93 -4.71
N VAL A 135 -6.47 27.55 -3.48
CA VAL A 135 -5.55 26.45 -3.18
C VAL A 135 -6.33 25.15 -3.17
N TYR A 136 -5.83 24.13 -3.84
CA TYR A 136 -6.50 22.84 -3.89
C TYR A 136 -6.24 22.02 -2.64
N THR A 137 -7.25 21.31 -2.16
CA THR A 137 -7.09 20.27 -1.15
C THR A 137 -8.05 19.11 -1.38
N PHE A 138 -7.83 18.01 -0.67
CA PHE A 138 -8.63 16.79 -0.79
C PHE A 138 -9.55 16.68 0.43
N ILE A 139 -10.83 16.34 0.24
CA ILE A 139 -11.80 16.08 1.32
C ILE A 139 -12.43 14.71 1.09
N SER A 140 -12.78 13.98 2.13
CA SER A 140 -13.36 12.64 1.99
C SER A 140 -14.68 12.70 1.22
N THR A 141 -14.87 11.76 0.30
CA THR A 141 -16.17 11.59 -0.37
C THR A 141 -17.19 10.98 0.58
N ALA A 142 -18.47 11.25 0.35
CA ALA A 142 -19.56 10.82 1.24
C ALA A 142 -19.57 9.31 1.53
N HIS A 143 -19.19 8.46 0.56
CA HIS A 143 -19.17 7.01 0.74
C HIS A 143 -17.94 6.50 1.52
N LYS A 144 -16.92 7.34 1.72
CA LYS A 144 -15.77 7.06 2.60
C LYS A 144 -15.92 7.63 3.99
N VAL A 145 -16.79 8.61 4.18
CA VAL A 145 -17.07 9.16 5.50
C VAL A 145 -17.84 8.12 6.32
N VAL A 146 -17.37 7.85 7.54
CA VAL A 146 -18.11 7.03 8.50
C VAL A 146 -19.36 7.80 8.97
N PRO A 147 -20.48 7.11 9.24
CA PRO A 147 -21.66 7.78 9.77
C PRO A 147 -21.35 8.54 11.06
N GLU A 148 -22.02 9.67 11.28
CA GLU A 148 -21.80 10.55 12.44
C GLU A 148 -21.82 9.80 13.79
N TRP A 149 -22.78 8.86 13.95
CA TRP A 149 -22.91 8.03 15.15
C TRP A 149 -21.74 7.06 15.38
N GLN A 150 -20.83 6.89 14.42
CA GLN A 150 -19.59 6.12 14.55
C GLN A 150 -18.35 7.00 14.67
N GLU A 151 -18.43 8.31 14.43
CA GLU A 151 -17.23 9.18 14.36
C GLU A 151 -16.40 9.14 15.64
N GLU A 152 -17.04 9.12 16.81
CA GLU A 152 -16.35 9.04 18.11
C GLU A 152 -15.57 7.73 18.31
N THR A 153 -15.93 6.69 17.57
CA THR A 153 -15.29 5.36 17.66
C THR A 153 -14.22 5.13 16.59
N VAL A 154 -14.14 6.01 15.59
CA VAL A 154 -13.25 5.87 14.44
C VAL A 154 -12.04 6.76 14.66
N LEU A 155 -11.02 6.16 15.29
CA LEU A 155 -9.78 6.84 15.64
C LEU A 155 -8.68 6.52 14.62
N PRO A 156 -7.74 7.44 14.34
CA PRO A 156 -6.57 7.15 13.50
C PRO A 156 -5.63 6.15 14.18
N SER A 157 -4.84 5.42 13.40
CA SER A 157 -3.79 4.58 13.98
C SER A 157 -2.68 5.43 14.63
N PRO A 158 -1.94 4.90 15.62
CA PRO A 158 -0.75 5.56 16.15
C PRO A 158 0.30 5.83 15.06
N ARG A 159 0.41 4.94 14.05
CA ARG A 159 1.36 5.09 12.94
C ARG A 159 0.97 6.22 12.00
N TYR A 160 -0.32 6.37 11.69
CA TYR A 160 -0.79 7.47 10.86
C TYR A 160 -0.66 8.80 11.59
N MET A 161 -1.06 8.84 12.86
CA MET A 161 -0.94 10.03 13.69
C MET A 161 0.52 10.50 13.82
N SER A 162 1.49 9.58 13.92
CA SER A 162 2.90 9.96 13.96
C SER A 162 3.36 10.69 12.69
N TRP A 163 2.81 10.37 11.50
CA TRP A 163 3.12 11.13 10.28
C TRP A 163 2.57 12.56 10.31
N LEU A 164 1.38 12.76 10.87
CA LEU A 164 0.81 14.11 11.04
C LEU A 164 1.67 14.93 12.00
N ILE A 165 2.02 14.36 13.15
CA ILE A 165 2.86 15.03 14.17
C ILE A 165 4.24 15.32 13.60
N THR A 166 4.90 14.33 12.99
CA THR A 166 6.23 14.53 12.37
C THR A 166 6.18 15.57 11.26
N GLY A 167 5.16 15.58 10.41
CA GLY A 167 5.00 16.62 9.39
C GLY A 167 4.82 18.01 9.98
N ALA A 168 3.97 18.15 11.00
CA ALA A 168 3.75 19.41 11.70
C ALA A 168 5.02 19.93 12.40
N GLU A 169 5.81 19.04 13.01
CA GLU A 169 7.11 19.37 13.62
C GLU A 169 8.17 19.74 12.57
N GLN A 170 8.26 18.97 11.47
CA GLN A 170 9.19 19.23 10.36
C GLN A 170 9.01 20.62 9.78
N GLU A 171 7.76 21.03 9.59
CA GLU A 171 7.42 22.34 9.02
C GLU A 171 7.28 23.44 10.09
N ARG A 172 7.51 23.12 11.37
CA ARG A 172 7.43 24.07 12.49
C ARG A 172 6.07 24.79 12.54
N LEU A 173 4.99 24.03 12.43
CA LEU A 173 3.63 24.54 12.68
C LEU A 173 3.52 25.01 14.15
N PRO A 174 2.52 25.86 14.49
CA PRO A 174 2.41 26.39 15.85
C PRO A 174 2.40 25.30 16.91
N GLN A 175 3.14 25.54 18.00
CA GLN A 175 3.33 24.57 19.07
C GLN A 175 1.99 24.12 19.68
N SER A 176 1.03 25.03 19.82
CA SER A 176 -0.34 24.72 20.28
C SER A 176 -1.07 23.74 19.36
N TYR A 177 -0.83 23.80 18.04
CA TYR A 177 -1.39 22.85 17.08
C TYR A 177 -0.72 21.48 17.20
N ILE A 178 0.60 21.44 17.35
CA ILE A 178 1.37 20.19 17.54
C ILE A 178 0.91 19.49 18.83
N GLU A 179 0.74 20.23 19.93
CA GLU A 179 0.24 19.71 21.20
C GLU A 179 -1.19 19.19 21.07
N ARG A 180 -2.05 19.89 20.31
CA ARG A 180 -3.39 19.42 19.98
C ARG A 180 -3.39 18.11 19.19
N LEU A 181 -2.47 17.94 18.23
CA LEU A 181 -2.32 16.66 17.52
C LEU A 181 -1.85 15.54 18.46
N LYS A 182 -0.90 15.83 19.36
CA LYS A 182 -0.36 14.87 20.33
C LYS A 182 -1.39 14.44 21.37
N SER A 183 -2.40 15.26 21.67
CA SER A 183 -3.46 14.93 22.62
C SER A 183 -4.66 14.19 22.01
N MET A 184 -4.72 14.04 20.67
CA MET A 184 -5.79 13.30 20.01
C MET A 184 -5.74 11.81 20.35
N ALA A 185 -6.91 11.23 20.58
CA ALA A 185 -7.04 9.79 20.77
C ALA A 185 -6.64 9.02 19.51
N VAL A 186 -6.00 7.87 19.70
CA VAL A 186 -5.58 6.96 18.64
C VAL A 186 -6.19 5.58 18.88
N ALA A 187 -6.48 4.86 17.79
CA ALA A 187 -7.02 3.52 17.87
C ALA A 187 -6.03 2.56 18.56
N SER A 188 -6.56 1.62 19.33
CA SER A 188 -5.80 0.44 19.73
C SER A 188 -5.64 -0.47 18.51
N VAL A 189 -4.54 -0.28 17.77
CA VAL A 189 -4.22 -1.14 16.63
C VAL A 189 -3.75 -2.49 17.16
N TRP A 190 -4.14 -3.55 16.48
CA TRP A 190 -3.74 -4.91 16.80
C TRP A 190 -2.21 -5.01 16.66
N LYS A 191 -1.51 -5.12 17.80
CA LYS A 191 -0.05 -5.25 17.82
C LYS A 191 0.31 -6.59 17.17
N GLY A 192 1.24 -6.54 16.21
CA GLY A 192 2.10 -7.63 15.68
C GLY A 192 1.58 -9.07 15.69
N SER A 193 1.39 -9.66 16.86
CA SER A 193 1.08 -11.09 17.02
C SER A 193 -0.15 -11.52 16.25
N CYS A 194 -1.21 -10.71 16.19
CA CYS A 194 -2.42 -11.15 15.51
C CYS A 194 -2.34 -11.03 13.97
N MET A 195 -1.52 -10.11 13.43
CA MET A 195 -1.26 -10.10 11.97
C MET A 195 -0.32 -11.23 11.57
N GLU A 196 0.59 -11.62 12.47
CA GLU A 196 1.38 -12.85 12.31
C GLU A 196 0.48 -14.09 12.41
N GLU A 197 -0.48 -14.12 13.33
CA GLU A 197 -1.47 -15.20 13.48
C GLU A 197 -2.47 -15.24 12.30
N MET A 198 -2.95 -14.09 11.80
CA MET A 198 -3.76 -14.04 10.58
C MET A 198 -2.93 -14.42 9.36
N GLY A 199 -1.67 -13.99 9.29
CA GLY A 199 -0.73 -14.40 8.26
C GLY A 199 -0.51 -15.91 8.29
N LEU A 200 -0.32 -16.49 9.48
CA LEU A 200 -0.24 -17.93 9.71
C LEU A 200 -1.56 -18.62 9.37
N MET A 201 -2.71 -18.05 9.70
CA MET A 201 -4.03 -18.62 9.42
C MET A 201 -4.32 -18.61 7.92
N VAL A 202 -4.02 -17.52 7.21
CA VAL A 202 -4.13 -17.46 5.75
C VAL A 202 -3.11 -18.37 5.09
N GLN A 203 -1.87 -18.44 5.61
CA GLN A 203 -0.86 -19.39 5.15
C GLN A 203 -1.33 -20.84 5.36
N MET A 204 -1.91 -21.17 6.52
CA MET A 204 -2.47 -22.49 6.83
C MET A 204 -3.68 -22.80 5.95
N LEU A 205 -4.57 -21.84 5.69
CA LEU A 205 -5.68 -21.98 4.75
C LEU A 205 -5.17 -22.20 3.33
N LEU A 206 -4.14 -21.47 2.89
CA LEU A 206 -3.50 -21.68 1.60
C LEU A 206 -2.81 -23.04 1.53
N TYR A 207 -2.12 -23.49 2.57
CA TYR A 207 -1.52 -24.81 2.66
C TYR A 207 -2.58 -25.91 2.64
N ALA A 208 -3.66 -25.77 3.41
CA ALA A 208 -4.77 -26.70 3.42
C ALA A 208 -5.48 -26.74 2.05
N LEU A 209 -5.67 -25.60 1.40
CA LEU A 209 -6.19 -25.53 0.03
C LEU A 209 -5.22 -26.18 -0.96
N ILE A 210 -3.91 -25.98 -0.81
CA ILE A 210 -2.89 -26.64 -1.64
C ILE A 210 -2.88 -28.14 -1.39
N GLU A 211 -2.95 -28.61 -0.14
CA GLU A 211 -2.98 -30.04 0.22
C GLU A 211 -4.27 -30.72 -0.19
N VAL A 212 -5.43 -30.10 0.01
CA VAL A 212 -6.71 -30.59 -0.48
C VAL A 212 -6.67 -30.65 -2.01
N ASN A 213 -6.12 -29.62 -2.67
CA ASN A 213 -6.03 -29.61 -4.13
C ASN A 213 -4.92 -30.55 -4.64
N THR A 214 -3.84 -30.80 -3.92
CA THR A 214 -2.83 -31.82 -4.30
C THR A 214 -3.33 -33.22 -3.99
N ALA A 215 -4.08 -33.47 -2.92
CA ALA A 215 -4.70 -34.76 -2.65
C ALA A 215 -5.83 -35.05 -3.66
N PHE A 216 -6.61 -34.02 -4.03
CA PHE A 216 -7.72 -34.11 -4.99
C PHE A 216 -7.26 -34.06 -6.44
N LEU A 217 -6.10 -33.47 -6.75
CA LEU A 217 -5.49 -33.53 -8.09
C LEU A 217 -4.57 -34.74 -8.24
N LEU A 218 -3.73 -35.08 -7.24
CA LEU A 218 -2.75 -36.18 -7.38
C LEU A 218 -3.41 -37.56 -7.38
N ARG A 219 -4.51 -37.78 -6.64
CA ARG A 219 -5.27 -39.04 -6.73
C ARG A 219 -5.78 -39.32 -8.14
N PRO A 220 -6.48 -38.40 -8.82
CA PRO A 220 -6.83 -38.59 -10.21
C PRO A 220 -5.66 -38.40 -11.17
N PHE A 221 -4.50 -37.84 -10.81
CA PHE A 221 -3.34 -37.78 -11.73
C PHE A 221 -2.71 -39.16 -11.97
N THR A 222 -2.58 -40.01 -10.95
CA THR A 222 -2.11 -41.39 -11.14
C THR A 222 -3.13 -42.25 -11.89
N GLU A 223 -4.42 -42.08 -11.57
CA GLU A 223 -5.50 -42.81 -12.25
C GLU A 223 -5.75 -42.28 -13.68
N MET A 224 -5.68 -40.96 -13.92
CA MET A 224 -5.80 -40.36 -15.25
C MET A 224 -4.59 -40.66 -16.13
N HIS A 225 -3.35 -40.66 -15.62
CA HIS A 225 -2.23 -41.08 -16.45
C HIS A 225 -2.40 -42.53 -16.90
N TRP A 226 -2.93 -43.40 -16.04
CA TRP A 226 -3.23 -44.78 -16.40
C TRP A 226 -4.38 -44.86 -17.42
N VAL A 227 -5.47 -44.12 -17.23
CA VAL A 227 -6.61 -44.06 -18.16
C VAL A 227 -6.21 -43.45 -19.51
N VAL A 228 -5.42 -42.38 -19.53
CA VAL A 228 -4.88 -41.73 -20.73
C VAL A 228 -3.89 -42.65 -21.44
N TYR A 229 -3.02 -43.35 -20.70
CA TYR A 229 -2.10 -44.33 -21.27
C TYR A 229 -2.86 -45.52 -21.90
N VAL A 230 -3.85 -46.09 -21.20
CA VAL A 230 -4.67 -47.19 -21.73
C VAL A 230 -5.54 -46.76 -22.91
N LEU A 231 -6.10 -45.56 -22.87
CA LEU A 231 -6.86 -45.00 -23.99
C LEU A 231 -5.94 -44.73 -25.19
N HIS A 232 -4.76 -44.15 -24.97
CA HIS A 232 -3.77 -43.92 -26.03
C HIS A 232 -3.30 -45.24 -26.65
N GLU A 233 -3.03 -46.26 -25.84
CA GLU A 233 -2.60 -47.57 -26.34
C GLU A 233 -3.70 -48.30 -27.12
N ARG A 234 -4.96 -48.24 -26.66
CA ARG A 234 -6.11 -48.83 -27.37
C ARG A 234 -6.48 -48.07 -28.64
N VAL A 235 -6.33 -46.74 -28.67
CA VAL A 235 -6.62 -45.89 -29.83
C VAL A 235 -5.50 -45.98 -30.87
N ALA A 236 -4.22 -46.00 -30.47
CA ALA A 236 -3.10 -46.19 -31.38
C ALA A 236 -3.16 -47.53 -32.14
N ARG A 237 -3.75 -48.56 -31.53
CA ARG A 237 -4.01 -49.86 -32.18
C ARG A 237 -5.18 -49.83 -33.18
N LYS A 238 -6.06 -48.82 -33.14
CA LYS A 238 -7.20 -48.68 -34.05
C LYS A 238 -6.98 -47.48 -34.99
N LYS A 239 -6.52 -47.73 -36.21
CA LYS A 239 -6.17 -46.77 -37.28
C LYS A 239 -7.27 -45.77 -37.74
N ALA A 240 -8.38 -45.61 -37.04
CA ALA A 240 -9.59 -44.93 -37.56
C ALA A 240 -10.15 -43.76 -36.72
N ALA A 241 -9.42 -43.16 -35.77
CA ALA A 241 -10.03 -42.22 -34.80
C ALA A 241 -9.43 -40.79 -34.79
N ARG A 242 -9.39 -40.09 -35.94
CA ARG A 242 -8.90 -38.68 -36.01
C ARG A 242 -9.77 -37.66 -35.26
N GLY A 243 -11.03 -37.96 -34.96
CA GLY A 243 -11.94 -37.07 -34.21
C GLY A 243 -11.73 -37.11 -32.69
N TYR A 244 -11.29 -38.25 -32.16
CA TYR A 244 -11.18 -38.51 -30.73
C TYR A 244 -9.93 -37.85 -30.11
N GLU A 245 -8.81 -37.81 -30.86
CA GLU A 245 -7.57 -37.13 -30.44
C GLU A 245 -7.76 -35.64 -30.17
N ARG A 246 -8.60 -34.95 -30.96
CA ARG A 246 -8.89 -33.52 -30.78
C ARG A 246 -9.69 -33.26 -29.51
N ALA A 247 -10.65 -34.11 -29.18
CA ALA A 247 -11.45 -33.97 -27.95
C ALA A 247 -10.58 -34.15 -26.69
N VAL A 248 -9.68 -35.15 -26.71
CA VAL A 248 -8.73 -35.39 -25.61
C VAL A 248 -7.79 -34.20 -25.43
N LEU A 249 -7.25 -33.64 -26.52
CA LEU A 249 -6.36 -32.47 -26.45
C LEU A 249 -7.06 -31.21 -25.92
N VAL A 250 -8.33 -30.97 -26.27
CA VAL A 250 -9.10 -29.83 -25.76
C VAL A 250 -9.32 -29.94 -24.25
N VAL A 251 -9.67 -31.13 -23.76
CA VAL A 251 -9.86 -31.37 -22.32
C VAL A 251 -8.55 -31.16 -21.55
N CYS A 252 -7.43 -31.70 -22.05
CA CYS A 252 -6.11 -31.48 -21.44
C CYS A 252 -5.70 -30.00 -21.41
N ARG A 253 -6.01 -29.23 -22.48
CA ARG A 253 -5.67 -27.81 -22.56
C ARG A 253 -6.48 -26.96 -21.59
N THR A 254 -7.76 -27.26 -21.42
CA THR A 254 -8.64 -26.59 -20.44
C THR A 254 -8.21 -26.89 -19.01
N LEU A 255 -7.83 -28.13 -18.70
CA LEU A 255 -7.32 -28.50 -17.37
C LEU A 255 -6.00 -27.78 -17.06
N MET A 256 -5.08 -27.68 -18.03
CA MET A 256 -3.84 -26.93 -17.87
C MET A 256 -4.10 -25.43 -17.63
N PHE A 257 -5.07 -24.82 -18.32
CA PHE A 257 -5.41 -23.41 -18.12
C PHE A 257 -5.82 -23.11 -16.68
N TRP A 258 -6.70 -23.93 -16.08
CA TRP A 258 -7.12 -23.81 -14.68
C TRP A 258 -5.96 -23.95 -13.69
N MET A 259 -5.00 -24.84 -13.98
CA MET A 259 -3.79 -25.00 -13.16
C MET A 259 -2.90 -23.75 -13.18
N TYR A 260 -2.80 -23.05 -14.31
CA TYR A 260 -2.03 -21.81 -14.41
C TYR A 260 -2.73 -20.63 -13.74
N SER A 261 -4.07 -20.55 -13.79
CA SER A 261 -4.83 -19.47 -13.16
C SER A 261 -4.75 -19.52 -11.63
N GLY A 262 -4.80 -20.73 -11.04
CA GLY A 262 -4.66 -20.90 -9.59
C GLY A 262 -3.31 -20.42 -9.04
N ARG A 263 -2.22 -20.60 -9.81
CA ARG A 263 -0.87 -20.14 -9.41
C ARG A 263 -0.76 -18.62 -9.39
N ALA A 264 -1.45 -17.92 -10.29
CA ALA A 264 -1.47 -16.46 -10.32
C ALA A 264 -2.17 -15.89 -9.07
N VAL A 265 -3.27 -16.51 -8.65
CA VAL A 265 -4.02 -16.10 -7.44
C VAL A 265 -3.17 -16.32 -6.18
N VAL A 266 -2.49 -17.47 -6.06
CA VAL A 266 -1.59 -17.75 -4.93
C VAL A 266 -0.39 -16.80 -4.90
N ALA A 267 0.17 -16.43 -6.05
CA ALA A 267 1.26 -15.47 -6.12
C ALA A 267 0.83 -14.06 -5.67
N VAL A 268 -0.38 -13.63 -6.01
CA VAL A 268 -0.95 -12.35 -5.55
C VAL A 268 -1.21 -12.37 -4.04
N LEU A 269 -1.70 -13.48 -3.50
CA LEU A 269 -1.97 -13.62 -2.06
C LEU A 269 -0.68 -13.67 -1.23
N LEU A 270 0.36 -14.39 -1.68
CA LEU A 270 1.67 -14.39 -1.02
C LEU A 270 2.36 -13.03 -1.06
N PHE A 271 2.18 -12.28 -2.16
CA PHE A 271 2.68 -10.91 -2.29
C PHE A 271 2.01 -9.94 -1.31
N MET A 272 0.70 -10.10 -1.07
CA MET A 272 -0.04 -9.28 -0.10
C MET A 272 0.35 -9.56 1.35
N LEU A 273 0.88 -10.74 1.67
CA LEU A 273 1.08 -11.18 3.04
C LEU A 273 2.47 -10.89 3.61
N ASN A 274 3.54 -10.78 2.80
CA ASN A 274 4.85 -10.33 3.29
C ASN A 274 5.88 -10.08 2.16
N SER A 275 6.28 -8.83 1.92
CA SER A 275 7.21 -8.48 0.82
C SER A 275 8.62 -9.04 1.02
N GLU A 276 9.10 -9.20 2.26
CA GLU A 276 10.46 -9.66 2.54
C GLU A 276 10.64 -11.18 2.34
N LYS A 277 9.60 -11.97 2.64
CA LYS A 277 9.63 -13.43 2.40
C LYS A 277 9.52 -13.78 0.91
N TRP A 278 8.85 -12.93 0.12
CA TRP A 278 8.80 -13.07 -1.33
C TRP A 278 10.17 -12.88 -1.99
N ASP A 279 10.96 -11.90 -1.53
CA ASP A 279 12.34 -11.71 -2.01
C ASP A 279 13.24 -12.90 -1.66
N SER A 280 13.03 -13.52 -0.49
CA SER A 280 13.72 -14.78 -0.12
C SER A 280 13.29 -15.96 -0.99
N TYR A 281 12.00 -16.07 -1.33
CA TYR A 281 11.49 -17.08 -2.26
C TYR A 281 12.01 -16.89 -3.69
N GLN A 282 12.07 -15.65 -4.18
CA GLN A 282 12.67 -15.29 -5.47
C GLN A 282 14.16 -15.64 -5.52
N ARG A 283 14.91 -15.33 -4.45
CA ARG A 283 16.34 -15.71 -4.31
C ARG A 283 16.53 -17.23 -4.34
N LEU A 284 15.70 -18.00 -3.64
CA LEU A 284 15.70 -19.47 -3.68
C LEU A 284 15.35 -20.03 -5.07
N ARG A 285 14.37 -19.42 -5.75
CA ARG A 285 13.94 -19.80 -7.10
C ARG A 285 15.03 -19.56 -8.13
N ASN A 286 15.76 -18.45 -8.03
CA ASN A 286 16.79 -18.05 -8.99
C ASN A 286 18.16 -18.69 -8.74
N ARG A 287 18.35 -19.41 -7.62
CA ARG A 287 19.53 -20.28 -7.43
C ARG A 287 19.54 -21.41 -8.46
N LYS A 288 20.68 -21.56 -9.14
CA LYS A 288 20.91 -22.65 -10.11
C LYS A 288 20.76 -24.01 -9.39
N PRO A 289 20.27 -25.06 -10.07
CA PRO A 289 20.02 -26.37 -9.46
C PRO A 289 21.22 -26.97 -8.71
N ALA A 290 22.45 -26.65 -9.14
CA ALA A 290 23.69 -27.13 -8.52
C ALA A 290 23.93 -26.59 -7.09
N GLU A 291 23.34 -25.45 -6.71
CA GLU A 291 23.51 -24.85 -5.36
C GLU A 291 22.49 -25.38 -4.34
N ARG A 292 21.52 -26.20 -4.76
CA ARG A 292 20.47 -26.74 -3.87
C ARG A 292 20.89 -28.05 -3.18
N ALA A 293 22.03 -28.64 -3.55
CA ALA A 293 22.42 -29.99 -3.16
C ALA A 293 23.50 -30.08 -2.07
N SER A 294 23.97 -28.97 -1.50
CA SER A 294 24.93 -29.00 -0.39
C SER A 294 24.32 -28.45 0.90
N PRO A 295 24.00 -29.29 1.90
CA PRO A 295 23.81 -28.82 3.25
C PRO A 295 25.20 -28.44 3.79
N GLN A 296 25.48 -27.14 3.94
CA GLN A 296 26.61 -26.70 4.76
C GLN A 296 26.24 -26.95 6.23
N HIS A 297 26.85 -27.99 6.80
CA HIS A 297 26.96 -28.17 8.23
C HIS A 297 27.90 -27.08 8.76
N GLU A 298 27.36 -25.97 9.27
CA GLU A 298 28.12 -25.05 10.11
C GLU A 298 28.29 -25.71 11.48
N GLN A 299 29.48 -26.25 11.73
CA GLN A 299 29.98 -26.50 13.07
C GLN A 299 30.45 -25.16 13.65
N GLU A 300 29.70 -24.62 14.61
CA GLU A 300 30.17 -23.49 15.43
C GLU A 300 31.29 -23.97 16.37
N GLU A 301 32.52 -23.51 16.12
CA GLU A 301 33.59 -23.57 17.11
C GLU A 301 33.33 -22.57 18.26
N PRO A 302 33.55 -22.96 19.53
CA PRO A 302 33.38 -22.06 20.66
C PRO A 302 34.50 -21.02 20.70
N LYS A 303 34.14 -19.75 20.51
CA LYS A 303 35.03 -18.61 20.76
C LYS A 303 35.37 -18.51 22.25
N THR A 304 36.61 -18.82 22.58
CA THR A 304 37.19 -18.57 23.91
C THR A 304 37.33 -17.06 24.13
N THR A 305 36.57 -16.52 25.08
CA THR A 305 36.68 -15.12 25.50
C THR A 305 37.84 -15.00 26.50
N LYS A 306 38.95 -14.36 26.09
CA LYS A 306 40.00 -13.92 27.02
C LYS A 306 39.49 -12.72 27.81
N LEU A 307 39.38 -12.88 29.13
CA LEU A 307 39.25 -11.80 30.10
C LEU A 307 40.55 -10.98 30.14
N GLU A 308 40.51 -9.71 29.75
CA GLU A 308 41.55 -8.75 30.13
C GLU A 308 41.18 -8.11 31.48
N ARG A 309 42.11 -8.16 32.43
CA ARG A 309 42.04 -7.45 33.71
C ARG A 309 42.49 -5.99 33.50
N PRO A 310 41.83 -5.00 34.13
CA PRO A 310 42.33 -3.64 34.14
C PRO A 310 43.53 -3.53 35.11
N GLY A 311 44.66 -3.08 34.57
CA GLY A 311 45.86 -2.77 35.35
C GLY A 311 45.76 -1.40 36.03
N LEU A 312 46.04 -1.40 37.33
CA LEU A 312 46.44 -0.23 38.10
C LEU A 312 47.71 0.40 37.50
N LYS A 313 47.67 1.70 37.21
CA LYS A 313 48.52 2.77 37.78
C LYS A 313 48.18 4.11 37.13
#